data_AF-A0A8T4HEV5-F1
#
_entry.id   AF-A0A8T4HEV5-F1
#
_cell.length_a   1.000
_cell.length_b   1.000
_cell.length_c   1.000
_cell.angle_alpha   90.00
_cell.angle_beta   90.00
_cell.angle_gamma   90.00
#
_symmetry.space_group_name_H-M   'P 1'
#
loop_
_entity.id
_entity.type
_entity.pdbx_description
1 polymer ?
#
loop_
_entity_poly.entity_id
_entity_poly.type
_entity_poly.pdbx_seq_one_letter_code
_entity_poly.pdbx_strand_id
1 'polypeptide(L)'
;MPTPYGSRGGVAFGPHELRVLGGALAIALQSDPAPEQAREYLRLAQAVDETVREGARLRSFVRADLARYRAALPGAAAGYLDQLEAALATGYLPVPADLSALRALAAQPAGARERARRKDLLRRAEAARIPRGRRPRDDSAAPLPGVRIPAGRASEEDEQGDDGPEPAPQRQGKPSPGPAKPGPAKRPGSPEPAAPSRPVPTPAEVFPPRRRQSPPTPPSEPPPGETDTEQSAPGPRHLSVPA
;
A
#
# COMPACT_ATOMS: atom_id res chain seq x y z
N MET A 1 -14.58 -14.44 -1.29
CA MET A 1 -14.50 -15.61 -0.38
C MET A 1 -13.37 -15.27 0.56
N PRO A 2 -13.67 -14.88 1.80
CA PRO A 2 -12.63 -14.49 2.74
C PRO A 2 -11.71 -15.68 2.98
N THR A 3 -10.41 -15.45 2.84
CA THR A 3 -9.39 -16.48 3.06
C THR A 3 -9.08 -16.58 4.56
N PRO A 4 -9.09 -17.79 5.16
CA PRO A 4 -8.76 -17.96 6.56
C PRO A 4 -7.29 -17.61 6.79
N TYR A 5 -7.01 -16.80 7.81
CA TYR A 5 -5.65 -16.46 8.25
C TYR A 5 -5.44 -16.80 9.72
N GLY A 6 -4.37 -17.58 9.99
CA GLY A 6 -3.81 -17.83 11.31
C GLY A 6 -4.59 -18.81 12.20
N SER A 7 -3.95 -19.23 13.29
CA SER A 7 -4.45 -20.24 14.25
C SER A 7 -5.68 -19.81 15.07
N ARG A 8 -6.26 -18.63 14.78
CA ARG A 8 -7.46 -18.09 15.45
C ARG A 8 -8.70 -18.04 14.54
N GLY A 9 -8.65 -18.57 13.32
CA GLY A 9 -9.83 -18.65 12.45
C GLY A 9 -10.37 -17.28 11.98
N GLY A 10 -9.52 -16.26 11.92
CA GLY A 10 -9.90 -14.94 11.44
C GLY A 10 -10.10 -14.92 9.92
N VAL A 11 -11.14 -14.24 9.46
CA VAL A 11 -11.37 -13.92 8.04
C VAL A 11 -10.68 -12.61 7.68
N ALA A 12 -9.78 -12.64 6.70
CA ALA A 12 -9.18 -11.42 6.16
C ALA A 12 -9.98 -10.94 4.93
N PHE A 13 -10.37 -9.67 4.92
CA PHE A 13 -11.08 -9.05 3.82
C PHE A 13 -10.12 -8.37 2.84
N GLY A 14 -10.26 -8.67 1.56
CA GLY A 14 -9.58 -7.93 0.49
C GLY A 14 -10.17 -6.52 0.28
N PRO A 15 -9.47 -5.62 -0.45
CA PRO A 15 -9.93 -4.25 -0.67
C PRO A 15 -11.26 -4.15 -1.44
N HIS A 16 -11.54 -5.13 -2.31
CA HIS A 16 -12.86 -5.21 -2.95
C HIS A 16 -13.94 -5.67 -1.96
N GLU A 17 -13.63 -6.64 -1.10
CA GLU A 17 -14.59 -7.15 -0.12
C GLU A 17 -14.93 -6.08 0.93
N LEU A 18 -13.96 -5.24 1.33
CA LEU A 18 -14.24 -4.08 2.20
C LEU A 18 -15.19 -3.07 1.54
N ARG A 19 -15.08 -2.83 0.23
CA ARG A 19 -16.03 -1.98 -0.49
C ARG A 19 -17.42 -2.60 -0.56
N VAL A 20 -17.51 -3.91 -0.77
CA VAL A 20 -18.78 -4.65 -0.77
C VAL A 20 -19.42 -4.59 0.62
N LEU A 21 -18.63 -4.80 1.69
CA LEU A 21 -19.10 -4.69 3.07
C LEU A 21 -19.61 -3.28 3.39
N GLY A 22 -18.88 -2.24 2.99
CA GLY A 22 -19.32 -0.84 3.14
C GLY A 22 -20.65 -0.59 2.43
N GLY A 23 -20.83 -1.10 1.21
CA GLY A 23 -22.10 -1.01 0.49
C GLY A 23 -23.24 -1.77 1.18
N ALA A 24 -22.98 -2.97 1.70
CA ALA A 24 -23.96 -3.74 2.45
C ALA A 24 -24.39 -3.03 3.75
N LEU A 25 -23.46 -2.38 4.45
CA LEU A 25 -23.76 -1.58 5.63
C LEU A 25 -24.61 -0.35 5.29
N ALA A 26 -24.31 0.32 4.18
CA ALA A 26 -25.13 1.44 3.70
C ALA A 26 -26.57 1.00 3.40
N ILE A 27 -26.77 -0.17 2.77
CA ILE A 27 -28.10 -0.75 2.53
C ILE A 27 -28.78 -1.10 3.85
N ALA A 28 -28.06 -1.73 4.79
CA ALA A 28 -28.61 -2.09 6.10
C ALA A 28 -29.09 -0.86 6.89
N LEU A 29 -28.37 0.25 6.79
CA LEU A 29 -28.74 1.53 7.40
C LEU A 29 -29.97 2.17 6.74
N GLN A 30 -30.24 1.89 5.46
CA GLN A 30 -31.42 2.38 4.75
C GLN A 30 -32.69 1.56 5.05
N SER A 31 -32.55 0.37 5.62
CA SER A 31 -33.66 -0.55 5.92
C SER A 31 -34.33 -0.30 7.28
N ASP A 32 -34.23 0.92 7.82
CA ASP A 32 -34.78 1.33 9.12
C ASP A 32 -34.45 0.34 10.28
N PRO A 33 -33.15 0.09 10.56
CA PRO A 33 -32.76 -0.79 11.64
C PRO A 33 -33.14 -0.18 13.00
N ALA A 34 -33.42 -1.03 13.99
CA ALA A 34 -33.61 -0.58 15.36
C ALA A 34 -32.39 0.24 15.86
N PRO A 35 -32.59 1.19 16.79
CA PRO A 35 -31.64 2.27 17.04
C PRO A 35 -30.26 1.80 17.52
N GLU A 36 -30.19 0.69 18.26
CA GLU A 36 -28.91 0.12 18.69
C GLU A 36 -28.15 -0.51 17.52
N GLN A 37 -28.84 -1.25 16.65
CA GLN A 37 -28.26 -1.80 15.42
C GLN A 37 -27.80 -0.69 14.48
N ALA A 38 -28.55 0.41 14.36
CA ALA A 38 -28.15 1.58 13.59
C ALA A 38 -26.81 2.16 14.10
N ARG A 39 -26.65 2.30 15.43
CA ARG A 39 -25.40 2.78 16.05
C ARG A 39 -24.25 1.82 15.84
N GLU A 40 -24.49 0.51 15.88
CA GLU A 40 -23.48 -0.51 15.59
C GLU A 40 -23.04 -0.49 14.12
N TYR A 41 -23.97 -0.42 13.18
CA TYR A 41 -23.68 -0.34 11.76
C TYR A 41 -22.93 0.94 11.40
N LEU A 42 -23.26 2.08 12.01
CA LEU A 42 -22.51 3.33 11.83
C LEU A 42 -21.07 3.21 12.35
N ARG A 43 -20.87 2.62 13.54
CA ARG A 43 -19.53 2.38 14.09
C ARG A 43 -18.72 1.45 13.19
N LEU A 44 -19.34 0.39 12.67
CA LEU A 44 -18.69 -0.55 11.77
C LEU A 44 -18.36 0.09 10.40
N ALA A 45 -19.26 0.89 9.84
CA ALA A 45 -19.02 1.61 8.60
C ALA A 45 -17.82 2.55 8.73
N GLN A 46 -17.74 3.32 9.83
CA GLN A 46 -16.59 4.18 10.12
C GLN A 46 -15.27 3.38 10.23
N ALA A 47 -15.29 2.21 10.88
CA ALA A 47 -14.12 1.35 10.98
C ALA A 47 -13.69 0.78 9.61
N VAL A 48 -14.64 0.42 8.75
CA VAL A 48 -14.37 -0.03 7.37
C VAL A 48 -13.75 1.10 6.56
N ASP A 49 -14.32 2.30 6.60
CA ASP A 49 -13.81 3.46 5.87
C ASP A 49 -12.39 3.82 6.33
N GLU A 50 -12.12 3.79 7.64
CA GLU A 50 -10.78 4.00 8.18
C GLU A 50 -9.79 2.94 7.67
N THR A 51 -10.17 1.68 7.68
CA THR A 51 -9.34 0.58 7.16
C THR A 51 -9.04 0.75 5.67
N VAL A 52 -10.03 1.18 4.89
CA VAL A 52 -9.85 1.45 3.45
C VAL A 52 -8.88 2.62 3.22
N ARG A 53 -9.01 3.70 4.00
CA ARG A 53 -8.10 4.86 3.93
C ARG A 53 -6.68 4.49 4.32
N GLU A 54 -6.49 3.79 5.43
CA GLU A 54 -5.15 3.38 5.86
C GLU A 54 -4.51 2.39 4.88
N GLY A 55 -5.30 1.45 4.34
CA GLY A 55 -4.84 0.58 3.26
C GLY A 55 -4.39 1.37 2.02
N ALA A 56 -5.06 2.48 1.68
CA ALA A 56 -4.63 3.35 0.58
C ALA A 56 -3.33 4.09 0.91
N ARG A 57 -3.17 4.54 2.16
CA ARG A 57 -1.95 5.18 2.67
C ARG A 57 -0.74 4.25 2.59
N LEU A 58 -0.87 3.02 3.06
CA LEU A 58 0.19 2.01 2.99
C LEU A 58 0.59 1.69 1.55
N ARG A 59 -0.39 1.52 0.64
CA ARG A 59 -0.10 1.32 -0.79
C ARG A 59 0.62 2.52 -1.40
N SER A 60 0.26 3.74 -1.00
CA SER A 60 0.95 4.96 -1.45
C SER A 60 2.42 4.96 -1.00
N PHE A 61 2.68 4.56 0.24
CA PHE A 61 4.04 4.45 0.76
C PHE A 61 4.87 3.43 -0.02
N VAL A 62 4.34 2.21 -0.24
CA VAL A 62 5.02 1.18 -1.04
C VAL A 62 5.34 1.67 -2.46
N ARG A 63 4.43 2.41 -3.10
CA ARG A 63 4.65 2.99 -4.43
C ARG A 63 5.76 4.05 -4.43
N ALA A 64 5.77 4.93 -3.44
CA ALA A 64 6.82 5.93 -3.28
C ALA A 64 8.18 5.27 -3.05
N ASP A 65 8.21 4.21 -2.24
CA ASP A 65 9.43 3.48 -1.95
C ASP A 65 9.97 2.75 -3.19
N LEU A 66 9.11 2.07 -3.95
CA LEU A 66 9.48 1.48 -5.24
C LEU A 66 10.00 2.54 -6.22
N ALA A 67 9.43 3.75 -6.23
CA ALA A 67 9.96 4.85 -7.04
C ALA A 67 11.37 5.27 -6.62
N ARG A 68 11.64 5.33 -5.32
CA ARG A 68 12.96 5.63 -4.75
C ARG A 68 13.98 4.55 -5.11
N TYR A 69 13.64 3.27 -4.95
CA TYR A 69 14.51 2.15 -5.34
C TYR A 69 14.83 2.17 -6.84
N ARG A 70 13.85 2.45 -7.70
CA ARG A 70 14.07 2.57 -9.15
C ARG A 70 15.00 3.71 -9.52
N ALA A 71 14.85 4.87 -8.87
CA ALA A 71 15.71 6.02 -9.11
C ALA A 71 17.19 5.75 -8.74
N ALA A 72 17.43 4.79 -7.84
CA ALA A 72 18.76 4.39 -7.42
C ALA A 72 19.34 3.19 -8.22
N LEU A 73 18.71 2.79 -9.33
CA LEU A 73 19.25 1.74 -10.19
C LEU A 73 20.48 2.22 -10.99
N PRO A 74 21.45 1.32 -11.28
CA PRO A 74 21.46 -0.11 -10.96
C PRO A 74 21.91 -0.43 -9.52
N GLY A 75 22.43 0.54 -8.75
CA GLY A 75 23.02 0.33 -7.42
C GLY A 75 22.06 -0.28 -6.40
N ALA A 76 20.76 -0.02 -6.52
CA ALA A 76 19.72 -0.55 -5.62
C ALA A 76 18.98 -1.79 -6.19
N ALA A 77 19.53 -2.50 -7.18
CA ALA A 77 18.84 -3.58 -7.89
C ALA A 77 18.30 -4.69 -6.97
N ALA A 78 19.11 -5.17 -6.00
CA ALA A 78 18.67 -6.22 -5.08
C ALA A 78 17.45 -5.78 -4.25
N GLY A 79 17.54 -4.60 -3.60
CA GLY A 79 16.44 -4.06 -2.80
C GLY A 79 15.20 -3.73 -3.62
N TYR A 80 15.36 -3.26 -4.86
CA TYR A 80 14.25 -3.06 -5.77
C TYR A 80 13.51 -4.36 -6.10
N LEU A 81 14.24 -5.43 -6.41
CA LEU A 81 13.65 -6.73 -6.74
C LEU A 81 12.93 -7.34 -5.54
N ASP A 82 13.52 -7.26 -4.35
CA ASP A 82 12.92 -7.75 -3.10
C ASP A 82 11.63 -6.99 -2.77
N GLN A 83 11.67 -5.65 -2.85
CA GLN A 83 10.51 -4.80 -2.58
C GLN A 83 9.39 -5.02 -3.60
N LEU A 84 9.73 -5.19 -4.88
CA LEU A 84 8.73 -5.44 -5.92
C LEU A 84 8.10 -6.82 -5.79
N GLU A 85 8.89 -7.83 -5.42
CA GLU A 85 8.39 -9.18 -5.14
C GLU A 85 7.41 -9.19 -3.96
N ALA A 86 7.76 -8.52 -2.85
CA ALA A 86 6.88 -8.34 -1.71
C ALA A 86 5.60 -7.57 -2.08
N ALA A 87 5.73 -6.48 -2.83
CA ALA A 87 4.59 -5.69 -3.28
C ALA A 87 3.63 -6.53 -4.15
N LEU A 88 4.15 -7.31 -5.10
CA LEU A 88 3.35 -8.19 -5.94
C LEU A 88 2.58 -9.24 -5.13
N ALA A 89 3.19 -9.80 -4.09
CA ALA A 89 2.53 -10.76 -3.20
C ALA A 89 1.31 -10.13 -2.47
N THR A 90 1.31 -8.81 -2.26
CA THR A 90 0.20 -8.06 -1.67
C THR A 90 -0.82 -7.52 -2.69
N GLY A 91 -0.68 -7.87 -3.97
CA GLY A 91 -1.58 -7.42 -5.03
C GLY A 91 -1.27 -6.02 -5.58
N TYR A 92 -0.03 -5.54 -5.41
CA TYR A 92 0.43 -4.35 -6.12
C TYR A 92 0.34 -4.55 -7.64
N LEU A 93 -0.12 -3.52 -8.34
CA LEU A 93 -0.17 -3.49 -9.80
C LEU A 93 1.04 -2.70 -10.33
N PRO A 94 2.05 -3.36 -10.94
CA PRO A 94 3.25 -2.68 -11.44
C PRO A 94 2.91 -1.58 -12.44
N VAL A 95 3.57 -0.44 -12.32
CA VAL A 95 3.44 0.65 -13.31
C VAL A 95 4.38 0.39 -14.50
N PRO A 96 4.18 1.04 -15.67
CA PRO A 96 5.05 0.85 -16.83
C PRO A 96 6.54 1.03 -16.54
N ALA A 97 6.89 1.99 -15.67
CA ALA A 97 8.26 2.22 -15.24
C ALA A 97 8.85 1.07 -14.39
N ASP A 98 8.01 0.28 -13.70
CA ASP A 98 8.47 -0.93 -13.01
C ASP A 98 8.85 -2.02 -14.01
N LEU A 99 8.02 -2.19 -15.06
CA LEU A 99 8.26 -3.17 -16.12
C LEU A 99 9.49 -2.79 -16.95
N SER A 100 9.69 -1.52 -17.27
CA SER A 100 10.90 -1.07 -17.98
C SER A 100 12.16 -1.32 -17.15
N ALA A 101 12.13 -1.01 -15.86
CA ALA A 101 13.24 -1.28 -14.94
C ALA A 101 13.52 -2.79 -14.84
N LEU A 102 12.49 -3.63 -14.70
CA LEU A 102 12.66 -5.08 -14.67
C LEU A 102 13.23 -5.65 -15.98
N ARG A 103 12.78 -5.17 -17.14
CA ARG A 103 13.33 -5.59 -18.45
C ARG A 103 14.80 -5.19 -18.59
N ALA A 104 15.15 -3.97 -18.18
CA ALA A 104 16.53 -3.52 -18.17
C ALA A 104 17.41 -4.37 -17.24
N LEU A 105 16.95 -4.68 -16.03
CA LEU A 105 17.66 -5.56 -15.09
C LEU A 105 17.75 -7.00 -15.60
N ALA A 106 16.74 -7.51 -16.30
CA ALA A 106 16.75 -8.85 -16.88
C ALA A 106 17.72 -8.98 -18.06
N ALA A 107 18.03 -7.88 -18.75
CA ALA A 107 19.02 -7.84 -19.83
C ALA A 107 20.47 -7.76 -19.33
N GLN A 108 20.69 -7.41 -18.05
CA GLN A 108 22.03 -7.34 -17.47
C GLN A 108 22.63 -8.72 -17.20
N PRO A 109 23.97 -8.87 -17.30
CA PRO A 109 24.64 -10.11 -16.93
C PRO A 109 24.47 -10.38 -15.43
N ALA A 110 24.11 -11.61 -15.10
CA ALA A 110 23.98 -12.10 -13.72
C ALA A 110 24.17 -13.62 -13.69
N GLY A 111 24.39 -14.23 -12.53
CA GLY A 111 24.43 -15.70 -12.40
C GLY A 111 23.11 -16.38 -12.78
N ALA A 112 23.15 -17.69 -13.07
CA ALA A 112 21.98 -18.43 -13.57
C ALA A 112 20.73 -18.31 -12.67
N ARG A 113 20.93 -18.42 -11.35
CA ARG A 113 19.87 -18.28 -10.34
C ARG A 113 19.21 -16.90 -10.37
N GLU A 114 20.03 -15.85 -10.42
CA GLU A 114 19.54 -14.48 -10.42
C GLU A 114 18.83 -14.13 -11.73
N ARG A 115 19.35 -14.61 -12.88
CA ARG A 115 18.64 -14.48 -14.16
C ARG A 115 17.27 -15.15 -14.12
N ALA A 116 17.17 -16.34 -13.52
CA ALA A 116 15.88 -17.04 -13.37
C ALA A 116 14.92 -16.25 -12.48
N ARG A 117 15.39 -15.72 -11.35
CA ARG A 117 14.61 -14.86 -10.45
C ARG A 117 14.05 -13.63 -11.17
N ARG A 118 14.90 -12.88 -11.89
CA ARG A 118 14.49 -11.67 -12.64
C ARG A 118 13.44 -11.99 -13.70
N LYS A 119 13.63 -13.10 -14.44
CA LYS A 119 12.66 -13.55 -15.47
C LYS A 119 11.33 -13.95 -14.87
N ASP A 120 11.33 -14.70 -13.76
CA ASP A 120 10.09 -15.07 -13.07
C ASP A 120 9.34 -13.83 -12.54
N LEU A 121 10.07 -12.91 -11.91
CA LEU A 121 9.49 -11.68 -11.38
C LEU A 121 8.91 -10.80 -12.50
N LEU A 122 9.61 -10.68 -13.64
CA LEU A 122 9.09 -9.99 -14.83
C LEU A 122 7.80 -10.61 -15.34
N ARG A 123 7.76 -11.94 -15.49
CA ARG A 123 6.56 -12.67 -15.91
C ARG A 123 5.39 -12.44 -14.96
N ARG A 124 5.62 -12.49 -13.64
CA ARG A 124 4.58 -12.21 -12.63
C ARG A 124 4.10 -10.75 -12.70
N ALA A 125 5.02 -9.81 -12.87
CA ALA A 125 4.69 -8.39 -12.98
C ALA A 125 3.84 -8.09 -14.23
N GLU A 126 4.17 -8.70 -15.37
CA GLU A 126 3.39 -8.59 -16.60
C GLU A 126 2.02 -9.28 -16.46
N ALA A 127 1.97 -10.47 -15.86
CA ALA A 127 0.72 -11.19 -15.62
C ALA A 127 -0.22 -10.45 -14.65
N ALA A 128 0.32 -9.69 -13.69
CA ALA A 128 -0.48 -8.85 -12.79
C ALA A 128 -1.21 -7.72 -13.54
N ARG A 129 -0.66 -7.26 -14.67
CA ARG A 129 -1.24 -6.20 -15.52
C ARG A 129 -2.30 -6.70 -16.47
N ILE A 130 -2.32 -8.00 -16.77
CA ILE A 130 -3.38 -8.59 -17.58
C ILE A 130 -4.65 -8.58 -16.71
N PRO A 131 -5.72 -7.89 -17.13
CA PRO A 131 -6.99 -8.00 -16.42
C PRO A 131 -7.34 -9.48 -16.40
N ARG A 132 -7.35 -10.06 -15.20
CA ARG A 132 -7.95 -11.38 -14.98
C ARG A 132 -9.41 -11.16 -15.34
N GLY A 133 -9.77 -11.53 -16.57
CA GLY A 133 -11.13 -11.40 -17.07
C GLY A 133 -12.07 -11.89 -15.99
N ARG A 134 -13.17 -11.14 -15.78
CA ARG A 134 -14.30 -11.55 -14.94
C ARG A 134 -14.36 -13.07 -14.99
N ARG A 135 -14.17 -13.76 -13.85
CA ARG A 135 -14.59 -15.18 -13.78
C ARG A 135 -15.98 -15.22 -14.42
N PRO A 136 -16.30 -16.22 -15.25
CA PRO A 136 -17.68 -16.43 -15.64
C PRO A 136 -18.49 -16.31 -14.36
N ARG A 137 -19.36 -15.30 -14.32
CA ARG A 137 -20.42 -15.28 -13.33
C ARG A 137 -21.11 -16.63 -13.58
N ASP A 138 -21.34 -17.43 -12.54
CA ASP A 138 -22.28 -18.52 -12.69
C ASP A 138 -23.58 -17.89 -13.17
N ASP A 139 -23.80 -17.97 -14.49
CA ASP A 139 -25.03 -17.56 -15.15
C ASP A 139 -26.06 -18.65 -14.85
N SER A 140 -26.46 -18.72 -13.58
CA SER A 140 -27.70 -19.37 -13.14
C SER A 140 -28.60 -18.39 -12.38
N ALA A 141 -28.32 -17.09 -12.43
CA ALA A 141 -29.29 -16.07 -12.08
C ALA A 141 -30.07 -15.69 -13.34
N ALA A 142 -31.22 -16.35 -13.53
CA ALA A 142 -32.22 -15.95 -14.51
C ALA A 142 -32.51 -14.44 -14.40
N PRO A 143 -32.71 -13.72 -15.53
CA PRO A 143 -33.05 -12.32 -15.50
C PRO A 143 -34.42 -12.12 -14.84
N LEU A 144 -34.44 -11.46 -13.68
CA LEU A 144 -35.69 -10.95 -13.11
C LEU A 144 -36.25 -9.87 -14.06
N PRO A 145 -37.53 -9.95 -14.45
CA PRO A 145 -38.14 -8.97 -15.35
C PRO A 145 -38.20 -7.59 -14.69
N GLY A 146 -37.96 -6.58 -15.53
CA GLY A 146 -37.59 -5.22 -15.11
C GLY A 146 -38.68 -4.44 -14.39
N VAL A 147 -38.24 -3.71 -13.36
CA VAL A 147 -38.94 -2.52 -12.87
C VAL A 147 -38.47 -1.35 -13.74
N ARG A 148 -39.32 -0.94 -14.69
CA ARG A 148 -39.14 0.32 -15.43
C ARG A 148 -39.50 1.46 -14.49
N ILE A 149 -38.52 2.29 -14.14
CA ILE A 149 -38.77 3.58 -13.50
C ILE A 149 -39.23 4.55 -14.60
N PRO A 150 -40.44 5.14 -14.53
CA PRO A 150 -40.84 6.17 -15.47
C PRO A 150 -40.07 7.47 -15.18
N ALA A 151 -39.21 7.88 -16.11
CA ALA A 151 -38.69 9.23 -16.16
C ALA A 151 -39.81 10.15 -16.69
N GLY A 152 -40.33 11.03 -15.83
CA GLY A 152 -41.30 12.04 -16.21
C GLY A 152 -40.70 13.08 -17.16
N ARG A 153 -41.43 13.37 -18.24
CA ARG A 153 -41.23 14.55 -19.10
C ARG A 153 -42.17 15.67 -18.63
N ALA A 154 -41.65 16.89 -18.60
CA ALA A 154 -42.37 18.15 -18.79
C ALA A 154 -41.51 18.95 -19.78
N SER A 155 -41.92 19.07 -21.04
CA SER A 155 -42.70 20.18 -21.62
C SER A 155 -41.81 21.39 -21.92
N GLU A 156 -41.38 21.49 -23.18
CA GLU A 156 -41.01 22.74 -23.83
C GLU A 156 -41.96 22.89 -25.01
N GLU A 157 -42.67 24.01 -25.01
CA GLU A 157 -43.66 24.40 -26.02
C GLU A 157 -42.96 24.90 -27.29
N ASP A 158 -43.62 24.63 -28.41
CA ASP A 158 -43.29 25.02 -29.76
C ASP A 158 -43.19 26.55 -29.93
N GLU A 159 -42.36 27.02 -30.87
CA GLU A 159 -42.88 27.79 -32.01
C GLU A 159 -41.88 27.88 -33.17
N GLN A 160 -42.44 27.64 -34.36
CA GLN A 160 -41.83 27.59 -35.69
C GLN A 160 -41.76 28.99 -36.33
N GLY A 161 -40.75 29.22 -37.17
CA GLY A 161 -40.70 30.38 -38.06
C GLY A 161 -39.56 30.26 -39.08
N ASP A 162 -39.95 30.01 -40.34
CA ASP A 162 -39.16 29.70 -41.54
C ASP A 162 -38.59 30.95 -42.26
N ASP A 163 -37.82 30.70 -43.32
CA ASP A 163 -37.31 31.56 -44.42
C ASP A 163 -35.87 32.14 -44.34
N GLY A 164 -34.99 31.63 -45.22
CA GLY A 164 -33.79 32.31 -45.74
C GLY A 164 -34.10 33.16 -46.98
N PRO A 165 -33.13 33.65 -47.81
CA PRO A 165 -31.66 33.46 -47.79
C PRO A 165 -30.77 34.72 -48.10
N GLU A 166 -29.44 34.52 -48.04
CA GLU A 166 -28.36 35.15 -48.88
C GLU A 166 -27.70 36.53 -48.49
N PRO A 167 -26.53 36.95 -49.06
CA PRO A 167 -25.19 36.78 -48.47
C PRO A 167 -24.33 38.08 -48.27
N ALA A 168 -23.07 37.89 -47.83
CA ALA A 168 -22.04 38.82 -47.30
C ALA A 168 -21.61 40.03 -48.18
N PRO A 169 -20.80 40.99 -47.66
CA PRO A 169 -19.33 40.78 -47.72
C PRO A 169 -18.46 41.35 -46.58
N GLN A 170 -17.31 40.68 -46.45
CA GLN A 170 -15.99 41.03 -45.90
C GLN A 170 -15.68 42.52 -45.63
N ARG A 171 -15.01 42.78 -44.49
CA ARG A 171 -13.85 43.69 -44.44
C ARG A 171 -12.70 43.11 -43.63
N GLN A 172 -11.55 43.05 -44.29
CA GLN A 172 -10.23 42.67 -43.80
C GLN A 172 -9.53 43.89 -43.17
N GLY A 173 -8.66 43.66 -42.18
CA GLY A 173 -7.75 44.68 -41.66
C GLY A 173 -6.82 44.15 -40.56
N LYS A 174 -5.66 43.61 -40.94
CA LYS A 174 -4.47 43.33 -40.09
C LYS A 174 -3.66 44.64 -39.83
N PRO A 175 -2.53 44.66 -39.10
CA PRO A 175 -2.01 43.89 -37.95
C PRO A 175 -1.50 44.78 -36.77
N SER A 176 -1.07 44.12 -35.69
CA SER A 176 -0.47 44.63 -34.44
C SER A 176 0.76 45.55 -34.57
N PRO A 177 1.03 46.36 -33.51
CA PRO A 177 2.38 46.65 -33.03
C PRO A 177 2.64 46.02 -31.65
N GLY A 178 3.85 45.49 -31.46
CA GLY A 178 4.27 44.69 -30.31
C GLY A 178 4.40 45.41 -28.96
N PRO A 179 4.78 44.66 -27.91
CA PRO A 179 4.68 45.09 -26.51
C PRO A 179 5.80 46.05 -26.10
N ALA A 180 5.42 47.17 -25.50
CA ALA A 180 6.33 48.10 -24.83
C ALA A 180 6.69 47.57 -23.42
N LYS A 181 7.99 47.61 -23.10
CA LYS A 181 8.57 47.26 -21.80
C LYS A 181 8.37 48.38 -20.77
N PRO A 182 7.89 48.09 -19.54
CA PRO A 182 8.15 48.91 -18.37
C PRO A 182 9.29 48.34 -17.51
N GLY A 183 10.13 49.23 -16.97
CA GLY A 183 11.41 48.94 -16.29
C GLY A 183 11.32 48.23 -14.92
N PRO A 184 12.48 48.01 -14.26
CA PRO A 184 12.61 47.09 -13.13
C PRO A 184 11.94 47.65 -11.87
N ALA A 185 10.86 47.00 -11.44
CA ALA A 185 10.27 47.19 -10.12
C ALA A 185 11.16 46.54 -9.04
N LYS A 186 11.28 47.26 -7.92
CA LYS A 186 12.12 46.94 -6.74
C LYS A 186 11.82 45.55 -6.18
N ARG A 187 12.90 44.80 -5.89
CA ARG A 187 12.89 43.54 -5.13
C ARG A 187 12.09 43.69 -3.83
N PRO A 188 11.09 42.83 -3.56
CA PRO A 188 10.62 42.58 -2.21
C PRO A 188 11.79 42.05 -1.38
N GLY A 189 12.01 42.65 -0.22
CA GLY A 189 13.13 42.33 0.67
C GLY A 189 13.16 40.84 1.03
N SER A 190 14.37 40.29 1.02
CA SER A 190 14.66 39.01 1.67
C SER A 190 14.22 39.07 3.14
N PRO A 191 13.60 38.01 3.69
CA PRO A 191 13.49 37.90 5.13
C PRO A 191 14.90 37.83 5.73
N GLU A 192 15.13 38.71 6.70
CA GLU A 192 16.33 38.78 7.52
C GLU A 192 16.58 37.44 8.24
N PRO A 193 17.81 36.93 8.32
CA PRO A 193 18.10 35.68 9.01
C PRO A 193 17.89 35.85 10.52
N ALA A 194 16.78 35.31 11.03
CA ALA A 194 16.57 35.18 12.48
C ALA A 194 17.70 34.35 13.09
N ALA A 195 18.38 34.92 14.08
CA ALA A 195 19.43 34.26 14.84
C ALA A 195 18.91 32.94 15.47
N PRO A 196 19.70 31.85 15.47
CA PRO A 196 19.27 30.57 16.02
C PRO A 196 19.32 30.60 17.55
N SER A 197 18.20 30.88 18.21
CA SER A 197 18.12 30.92 19.68
C SER A 197 17.60 29.62 20.30
N ARG A 198 18.06 28.45 19.83
CA ARG A 198 17.96 27.17 20.56
C ARG A 198 19.19 26.31 20.26
N PRO A 199 20.04 25.98 21.26
CA PRO A 199 21.12 25.03 21.07
C PRO A 199 20.57 23.68 20.64
N VAL A 200 21.10 23.15 19.55
CA VAL A 200 20.82 21.77 19.13
C VAL A 200 21.56 20.86 20.12
N PRO A 201 20.88 19.90 20.79
CA PRO A 201 21.53 19.03 21.75
C PRO A 201 22.67 18.28 21.09
N THR A 202 23.83 18.27 21.73
CA THR A 202 24.99 17.54 21.20
C THR A 202 24.76 16.03 21.33
N PRO A 203 25.35 15.18 20.47
CA PRO A 203 25.20 13.74 20.58
C PRO A 203 25.59 13.16 21.96
N ALA A 204 26.46 13.84 22.72
CA ALA A 204 26.83 13.47 24.08
C ALA A 204 25.72 13.71 25.12
N GLU A 205 24.73 14.57 24.83
CA GLU A 205 23.56 14.82 25.69
C GLU A 205 22.42 13.82 25.40
N VAL A 206 22.29 13.35 24.15
CA VAL A 206 21.24 12.40 23.76
C VAL A 206 21.67 10.94 23.99
N PHE A 207 22.98 10.67 23.99
CA PHE A 207 23.53 9.34 24.24
C PHE A 207 24.49 9.38 25.44
N PRO A 208 23.98 9.23 26.68
CA PRO A 208 24.87 9.07 27.82
C PRO A 208 25.79 7.87 27.58
N PRO A 209 27.10 7.99 27.87
CA PRO A 209 28.03 6.89 27.67
C PRO A 209 27.54 5.70 28.51
N ARG A 210 27.32 4.57 27.84
CA ARG A 210 26.99 3.29 28.49
C ARG A 210 28.00 3.08 29.62
N ARG A 211 27.54 3.16 30.87
CA ARG A 211 28.25 2.55 32.00
C ARG A 211 28.56 1.12 31.59
N ARG A 212 29.84 0.80 31.41
CA ARG A 212 30.28 -0.59 31.28
C ARG A 212 29.76 -1.30 32.52
N GLN A 213 28.84 -2.24 32.33
CA GLN A 213 28.47 -3.16 33.38
C GLN A 213 29.75 -3.95 33.71
N SER A 214 30.23 -3.84 34.95
CA SER A 214 31.32 -4.66 35.45
C SER A 214 30.92 -6.13 35.28
N PRO A 215 31.83 -7.00 34.82
CA PRO A 215 31.51 -8.43 34.68
C PRO A 215 31.08 -9.00 36.05
N PRO A 216 30.10 -9.92 36.08
CA PRO A 216 29.64 -10.51 37.33
C PRO A 216 30.76 -11.34 37.96
N THR A 217 31.02 -11.09 39.25
CA THR A 217 31.92 -11.89 40.08
C THR A 217 31.42 -13.34 40.12
N PRO A 218 32.26 -14.36 39.85
CA PRO A 218 31.86 -15.74 40.04
C PRO A 218 31.62 -16.03 41.53
N PRO A 219 30.66 -16.90 41.89
CA PRO A 219 30.34 -17.20 43.28
C PRO A 219 31.53 -17.88 43.97
N SER A 220 31.88 -17.37 45.15
CA SER A 220 32.83 -18.01 46.07
C SER A 220 32.35 -19.41 46.45
N GLU A 221 33.22 -20.37 46.25
CA GLU A 221 33.10 -21.75 46.74
C GLU A 221 33.15 -21.75 48.28
N PRO A 222 32.19 -22.38 48.98
CA PRO A 222 32.25 -22.54 50.43
C PRO A 222 33.30 -23.63 50.81
N PRO A 223 33.91 -23.53 52.00
CA PRO A 223 35.06 -24.36 52.40
C PRO A 223 34.67 -25.82 52.68
N PRO A 224 35.64 -26.76 52.66
CA PRO A 224 35.38 -28.18 52.79
C PRO A 224 35.28 -28.58 54.27
N GLY A 225 34.30 -29.43 54.57
CA GLY A 225 34.25 -30.18 55.82
C GLY A 225 32.82 -30.30 56.35
N GLU A 226 32.17 -31.42 56.10
CA GLU A 226 32.03 -32.48 57.11
C GLU A 226 31.26 -33.66 56.51
N THR A 227 31.89 -34.82 56.62
CA THR A 227 31.39 -36.14 56.28
C THR A 227 30.29 -36.53 57.24
N ASP A 228 29.16 -37.04 56.73
CA ASP A 228 28.57 -38.26 57.29
C ASP A 228 27.56 -38.93 56.34
N THR A 229 27.98 -40.11 55.87
CA THR A 229 27.31 -41.41 56.07
C THR A 229 25.97 -41.72 55.38
N GLU A 230 26.06 -42.78 54.55
CA GLU A 230 25.01 -43.73 54.10
C GLU A 230 23.90 -43.17 53.18
N GLN A 231 23.41 -43.85 52.12
CA GLN A 231 23.27 -45.28 51.92
C GLN A 231 22.91 -45.53 50.44
N SER A 232 23.39 -46.67 49.93
CA SER A 232 22.70 -47.55 48.97
C SER A 232 22.63 -47.20 47.47
N ALA A 233 23.52 -47.85 46.71
CA ALA A 233 23.33 -48.17 45.29
C ALA A 233 22.50 -49.46 45.12
N PRO A 234 21.94 -49.77 43.93
CA PRO A 234 22.75 -50.51 42.95
C PRO A 234 22.52 -50.12 41.48
N GLY A 235 23.56 -50.36 40.66
CA GLY A 235 23.72 -49.88 39.29
C GLY A 235 22.95 -50.61 38.17
N PRO A 236 23.09 -50.14 36.91
CA PRO A 236 22.39 -50.70 35.77
C PRO A 236 23.19 -51.84 35.12
N ARG A 237 22.50 -52.95 34.84
CA ARG A 237 23.03 -54.10 34.11
C ARG A 237 22.99 -53.83 32.61
N HIS A 238 24.14 -53.95 31.96
CA HIS A 238 24.25 -54.10 30.50
C HIS A 238 23.68 -55.47 30.08
N LEU A 239 22.78 -55.47 29.10
CA LEU A 239 22.37 -56.68 28.39
C LEU A 239 22.67 -56.52 26.90
N SER A 240 23.42 -57.50 26.42
CA SER A 240 23.91 -57.73 25.07
C SER A 240 22.81 -57.79 24.02
N VAL A 241 23.15 -57.31 22.82
CA VAL A 241 22.47 -57.66 21.56
C VAL A 241 23.39 -58.64 20.83
N PRO A 242 22.95 -59.85 20.46
CA PRO A 242 23.70 -60.73 19.58
C PRO A 242 23.43 -60.41 18.09
N ALA A 243 24.38 -60.87 17.28
CA ALA A 243 24.59 -60.64 15.84
C ALA A 243 23.42 -61.03 14.92
#